data_AF-A0A966SGF5-F1
#
_entry.id   AF-A0A966SGF5-F1
#
_cell.length_a   1.000
_cell.length_b   1.000
_cell.length_c   1.000
_cell.angle_alpha   90.00
_cell.angle_beta   90.00
_cell.angle_gamma   90.00
#
_symmetry.space_group_name_H-M   'P 1'
#
loop_
_entity.id
_entity.type
_entity.pdbx_description
1 polymer ?
#
loop_
_entity_poly.entity_id
_entity_poly.type
_entity_poly.pdbx_seq_one_letter_code
_entity_poly.pdbx_strand_id
1 'polypeptide(L)' 'MECEELKSGDCPADWEKLPLAGERDIRVCTVCLKAVYRCANAEEARLRLAAGHRAAVAD' A
#
# COMPACT_ATOMS: atom_id res chain seq x y z
N MET A 1 11.70 -4.50 -12.91
CA MET A 1 11.63 -5.08 -11.56
C MET A 1 10.16 -5.19 -11.23
N GLU A 2 9.63 -6.41 -11.27
CA GLU A 2 8.20 -6.70 -11.23
C GLU A 2 7.73 -6.87 -9.78
N CYS A 3 6.57 -6.33 -9.44
CA CYS A 3 6.03 -6.29 -8.08
C CYS A 3 5.71 -7.68 -7.49
N GLU A 4 5.75 -8.73 -8.32
CA GLU A 4 5.37 -10.10 -7.98
C GLU A 4 6.46 -10.86 -7.21
N GLU A 5 7.74 -10.44 -7.30
CA GLU A 5 8.86 -11.09 -6.58
C GLU A 5 9.16 -10.48 -5.20
N LEU A 6 8.54 -9.35 -4.85
CA LEU A 6 8.57 -8.81 -3.50
C LEU A 6 7.62 -9.63 -2.63
N LYS A 7 8.17 -10.66 -1.96
CA LYS A 7 7.48 -11.54 -0.99
C LYS A 7 6.24 -10.90 -0.38
N SER A 8 5.08 -11.18 -0.97
CA SER A 8 3.78 -11.10 -0.30
C SER A 8 3.46 -9.81 0.49
N GLY A 9 3.84 -8.59 0.06
CA GLY A 9 3.44 -7.43 0.87
C GLY A 9 3.97 -6.06 0.49
N ASP A 10 5.17 -5.98 -0.05
CA ASP A 10 5.84 -4.69 -0.23
C ASP A 10 5.41 -3.99 -1.54
N CYS A 11 4.21 -3.40 -1.53
CA CYS A 11 4.09 -2.12 -2.23
C CYS A 11 5.05 -1.13 -1.56
N PRO A 12 5.56 -0.10 -2.28
CA PRO A 12 6.48 0.87 -1.69
C PRO A 12 5.95 1.33 -0.34
N ALA A 13 6.65 0.97 0.74
CA ALA A 13 6.22 1.26 2.11
C ALA A 13 6.15 2.78 2.35
N ASP A 14 6.90 3.54 1.54
CA ASP A 14 6.87 4.99 1.51
C ASP A 14 5.57 5.53 0.91
N TRP A 15 4.55 5.66 1.75
CA TRP A 15 3.29 6.32 1.45
C TRP A 15 3.50 7.62 0.68
N GLU A 16 4.44 8.46 1.11
CA GLU A 16 4.71 9.77 0.53
C GLU A 16 5.14 9.74 -0.93
N LYS A 17 5.78 8.65 -1.38
CA LYS A 17 6.28 8.49 -2.76
C LYS A 17 5.22 7.99 -3.73
N LEU A 18 4.04 7.57 -3.24
CA LEU A 18 2.98 7.06 -4.10
C LEU A 18 2.12 8.23 -4.65
N PRO A 19 1.68 8.20 -5.91
CA PRO A 19 0.76 9.19 -6.45
C PRO A 19 -0.62 9.13 -5.76
N LEU A 20 -1.22 10.30 -5.53
CA LEU A 20 -2.60 10.42 -5.02
C LEU A 20 -3.59 9.80 -6.00
N ALA A 21 -4.52 8.98 -5.49
CA ALA A 21 -5.51 8.27 -6.29
C ALA A 21 -6.92 8.87 -6.14
N GLY A 22 -7.01 10.20 -6.14
CA GLY A 22 -8.28 10.94 -5.97
C GLY A 22 -8.74 11.08 -4.51
N GLU A 23 -8.56 10.05 -3.69
CA GLU A 23 -8.83 10.09 -2.24
C GLU A 23 -7.56 10.32 -1.42
N ARG A 24 -7.65 11.04 -0.29
CA ARG A 24 -6.46 11.39 0.52
C ARG A 24 -5.82 10.19 1.19
N ASP A 25 -6.60 9.15 1.47
CA ASP A 25 -6.17 7.95 2.19
C ASP A 25 -5.99 6.73 1.26
N ILE A 26 -6.07 6.95 -0.06
CA ILE A 26 -5.78 5.94 -1.07
C ILE A 26 -4.74 6.47 -2.05
N ARG A 27 -3.64 5.74 -2.21
CA ARG A 27 -2.64 5.98 -3.24
C ARG A 27 -2.56 4.77 -4.15
N VAL A 28 -1.92 4.90 -5.32
CA VAL A 28 -1.75 3.79 -6.25
C VAL A 28 -0.29 3.40 -6.32
N CYS A 29 0.00 2.11 -6.19
CA CYS A 29 1.33 1.58 -6.46
C CYS A 29 1.63 1.73 -7.95
N THR A 30 2.67 2.48 -8.31
CA THR A 30 3.05 2.68 -9.73
C THR A 30 3.63 1.42 -10.38
N VAL A 31 3.96 0.40 -9.59
CA VAL A 31 4.53 -0.87 -10.07
C VAL A 31 3.44 -1.89 -10.38
N CYS A 32 2.55 -2.19 -9.44
CA CYS A 32 1.46 -3.16 -9.65
C CYS A 32 0.10 -2.54 -10.00
N LEU A 33 0.03 -1.20 -10.05
CA LEU A 33 -1.19 -0.43 -10.34
C LEU A 33 -2.37 -0.71 -9.39
N LYS A 34 -2.08 -1.31 -8.22
CA LYS A 34 -3.09 -1.59 -7.19
C LYS A 34 -3.22 -0.41 -6.22
N ALA A 35 -4.43 -0.24 -5.70
CA ALA A 35 -4.71 0.69 -4.62
C ALA A 35 -3.99 0.27 -3.33
N VAL A 36 -3.32 1.23 -2.70
CA VAL A 36 -2.63 1.17 -1.42
C VAL A 36 -3.40 2.06 -0.45
N TYR A 37 -3.86 1.48 0.64
CA TYR A 37 -4.59 2.19 1.68
C TYR A 37 -3.63 2.72 2.75
N ARG A 38 -3.85 3.97 3.19
CA ARG A 38 -3.17 4.52 4.35
C ARG A 38 -3.70 3.84 5.62
N CYS A 39 -2.79 3.43 6.49
CA CYS A 39 -3.11 2.87 7.80
C CYS A 39 -2.43 3.70 8.88
N ALA A 40 -3.12 3.90 10.00
CA ALA A 40 -2.60 4.66 11.14
C ALA A 40 -1.63 3.84 12.00
N ASN A 41 -1.67 2.51 11.90
CA ASN A 41 -0.81 1.61 12.65
C ASN A 41 -0.65 0.26 11.93
N ALA A 42 0.29 -0.55 12.45
CA ALA A 42 0.59 -1.88 11.91
C ALA A 42 -0.59 -2.86 11.99
N GLU A 43 -1.49 -2.71 12.96
CA GLU A 43 -2.66 -3.58 13.11
C GLU A 43 -3.67 -3.37 11.97
N GLU A 44 -3.99 -2.12 11.66
CA GLU A 44 -4.83 -1.76 10.51
C GLU A 44 -4.22 -2.24 9.19
N ALA A 45 -2.91 -2.06 9.01
CA ALA A 45 -2.22 -2.54 7.82
C ALA A 45 -2.33 -4.06 7.69
N ARG A 46 -2.17 -4.79 8.80
CA ARG A 46 -2.31 -6.25 8.82
C ARG A 46 -3.73 -6.70 8.46
N LEU A 47 -4.77 -6.02 8.95
CA LEU A 47 -6.16 -6.32 8.62
C LEU A 47 -6.44 -6.11 7.12
N ARG A 48 -5.92 -5.02 6.54
CA ARG A 48 -6.08 -4.73 5.11
C ARG A 48 -5.34 -5.75 4.23
N LEU A 49 -4.13 -6.12 4.61
CA LEU A 49 -3.36 -7.17 3.94
C LEU A 49 -4.07 -8.53 4.00
N ALA A 50 -4.64 -8.88 5.16
CA ALA A 50 -5.41 -10.12 5.33
C ALA A 50 -6.69 -10.14 4.47
N ALA A 51 -7.29 -8.97 4.21
CA ALA A 51 -8.41 -8.81 3.27
C ALA A 51 -7.98 -8.79 1.78
N GLY A 52 -6.69 -8.97 1.48
CA GLY A 52 -6.15 -8.98 0.12
C GLY A 52 -5.88 -7.58 -0.48
N HIS A 53 -6.03 -6.52 0.32
CA HIS A 53 -5.67 -5.17 -0.08
C HIS A 53 -4.18 -4.90 0.12
N ARG A 54 -3.69 -3.78 -0.43
CA ARG A 54 -2.35 -3.26 -0.12
C ARG A 54 -2.48 -2.14 0.89
N ALA A 55 -1.57 -2.07 1.85
CA ALA A 55 -1.60 -1.07 2.90
C ALA A 55 -0.20 -0.53 3.17
N ALA A 56 -0.13 0.73 3.55
CA ALA A 56 1.08 1.38 4.03
C ALA A 56 0.76 2.07 5.36
N VAL A 57 1.61 1.88 6.37
CA VAL A 57 1.51 2.64 7.63
C VAL A 57 2.11 4.01 7.35
N ALA A 58 1.36 5.07 7.65
CA ALA A 58 1.93 6.41 7.63
C ALA A 58 2.73 6.63 8.92
N ASP A 59 4.02 6.94 8.78
CA ASP A 59 4.82 7.52 9.87
C ASP A 59 4.22 8.86 10.35
#